data_AF-A0A969Z9K8-F1
#
_entry.id   AF-A0A969Z9K8-F1
#
_cell.length_a   1.000
_cell.length_b   1.000
_cell.length_c   1.000
_cell.angle_alpha   90.00
_cell.angle_beta   90.00
_cell.angle_gamma   90.00
#
_symmetry.space_group_name_H-M   'P 1'
#
loop_
_entity.id
_entity.type
_entity.pdbx_description
1 polymer ?
#
loop_
_entity_poly.entity_id
_entity_poly.type
_entity_poly.pdbx_seq_one_letter_code
_entity_poly.pdbx_strand_id
1 'polypeptide(L)'
;MQSDNLKDNPQPVKELPPPPKILTKPLPVILDEMEANIKAAVEAARRAEDASRKANEAAVLATKASGEAEKRAEEAREAGETAAQKATTAAAEAAARAEKIAQTAIADAEKAEIKAKEAADSASRAAEEAAMRAEEAALRAEEIARAAQYAAEEATTKSNEVAQAAREVADAALKAAEEAAIRAEDAAILAREAVESSIKAANAAAKQAESSAQLAKTATAEANQNLNTESAKKADEAGREAKKAAATAFRLADETARKGELADIAGDAAILAATRISGVLAERIDESGKDAKEAALNASRTVSDTTRQAEYADAAGDEALAAAINALAEQTAARARETAIASKESALSAIDAAKAAAIIADEKLELARKAADEAAINGTPESAKKADEAGREAKKAAAAAAYLAQEVARKGELAGIAGREALEAATKVSGESAESTAKAGRDATEASIAAQKVAEEISKKAELADDEADKALAAAISAAVAQAFAKAEEAQRASQNASARAADIARIRAEETDKAAREAVARAEEIALAAQRAADEAMAKAEEALVKKIVRKLTQSEWVIYMIIIILAIVFGAVFLAVALTAGL
;
A
#
# COMPACT_ATOMS: atom_id res chain seq x y z
N MET A 1 89.77 149.27 22.63
CA MET A 1 90.75 149.73 23.64
C MET A 1 91.88 150.35 22.83
N GLN A 2 92.05 151.68 22.89
CA GLN A 2 92.82 152.45 23.89
C GLN A 2 94.25 152.71 23.42
N SER A 3 94.69 153.96 23.65
CA SER A 3 96.01 154.35 24.19
C SER A 3 97.26 154.07 23.34
N ASP A 4 98.29 154.93 23.32
CA ASP A 4 98.51 156.18 24.06
C ASP A 4 99.73 156.90 23.47
N ASN A 5 99.88 158.20 23.76
CA ASN A 5 101.19 158.85 23.94
C ASN A 5 102.16 158.88 22.72
N LEU A 6 103.25 159.65 22.68
CA LEU A 6 103.64 160.83 23.47
C LEU A 6 104.37 161.82 22.52
N LYS A 7 104.51 163.06 22.99
CA LYS A 7 105.72 163.91 23.04
C LYS A 7 107.02 163.32 22.40
N ASP A 8 107.96 164.14 21.95
CA ASP A 8 108.82 164.99 22.79
C ASP A 8 109.56 166.02 21.90
N ASN A 9 109.67 167.33 22.25
CA ASN A 9 110.59 167.92 23.25
C ASN A 9 112.05 167.93 22.69
N PRO A 10 113.00 168.81 23.11
CA PRO A 10 112.95 170.02 23.96
C PRO A 10 112.96 171.33 23.14
N GLN A 11 112.55 172.50 23.67
CA GLN A 11 113.33 173.52 24.43
C GLN A 11 114.70 173.92 23.83
N PRO A 12 115.23 175.16 24.03
CA PRO A 12 114.67 176.35 24.71
C PRO A 12 114.54 177.60 23.78
N VAL A 13 113.62 178.56 24.01
CA VAL A 13 113.66 179.73 24.93
C VAL A 13 114.89 180.67 24.77
N LYS A 14 114.61 181.99 24.82
CA LYS A 14 115.41 183.16 25.32
C LYS A 14 115.99 184.12 24.26
N GLU A 15 116.17 185.44 24.48
CA GLU A 15 115.66 186.43 25.47
C GLU A 15 116.02 187.86 24.98
N LEU A 16 115.65 188.88 25.76
CA LEU A 16 116.06 190.30 25.64
C LEU A 16 117.35 190.51 26.54
N PRO A 17 117.69 191.65 27.20
CA PRO A 17 117.29 193.05 27.03
C PRO A 17 118.37 194.16 26.70
N PRO A 18 119.06 194.90 27.62
CA PRO A 18 119.10 196.38 27.50
C PRO A 18 120.54 197.02 27.67
N PRO A 19 120.72 198.37 27.89
CA PRO A 19 121.99 199.11 27.68
C PRO A 19 122.95 199.07 28.89
N PRO A 20 124.23 199.53 28.77
CA PRO A 20 124.58 200.83 29.39
C PRO A 20 125.82 201.63 28.87
N LYS A 21 125.78 202.96 29.11
CA LYS A 21 126.83 203.95 29.49
C LYS A 21 128.23 203.94 28.80
N ILE A 22 128.58 205.01 28.06
CA ILE A 22 129.24 206.26 28.53
C ILE A 22 130.64 206.02 29.14
N LEU A 23 131.69 206.54 28.50
CA LEU A 23 132.97 206.81 29.17
C LEU A 23 133.69 208.03 28.58
N THR A 24 134.17 208.87 29.49
CA THR A 24 134.71 210.22 29.30
C THR A 24 136.21 210.19 29.03
N LYS A 25 136.69 210.68 27.88
CA LYS A 25 138.14 210.84 27.59
C LYS A 25 138.47 212.12 26.79
N PRO A 26 139.73 212.64 26.85
CA PRO A 26 140.28 213.94 26.36
C PRO A 26 139.85 214.72 25.08
N LEU A 27 138.64 214.58 24.55
CA LEU A 27 138.28 214.85 23.13
C LEU A 27 139.17 214.19 22.01
N PRO A 28 139.82 213.01 22.17
CA PRO A 28 140.93 212.59 21.30
C PRO A 28 140.77 211.13 20.79
N VAL A 29 139.53 210.67 20.51
CA VAL A 29 139.15 209.23 20.54
C VAL A 29 138.28 208.76 19.36
N ILE A 30 137.91 209.61 18.39
CA ILE A 30 136.72 209.34 17.55
C ILE A 30 136.96 208.81 16.12
N LEU A 31 138.03 209.17 15.38
CA LEU A 31 137.96 209.14 13.90
C LEU A 31 138.56 207.93 13.15
N ASP A 32 139.74 207.42 13.48
CA ASP A 32 140.29 206.23 12.77
C ASP A 32 139.68 204.90 13.23
N GLU A 33 138.67 204.97 14.11
CA GLU A 33 137.64 203.93 14.25
C GLU A 33 136.96 203.61 12.89
N MET A 34 137.06 204.48 11.88
CA MET A 34 136.63 204.19 10.50
C MET A 34 137.46 203.11 9.77
N GLU A 35 138.79 203.08 9.92
CA GLU A 35 139.65 202.10 9.24
C GLU A 35 139.39 200.68 9.78
N ALA A 36 139.13 200.58 11.09
CA ALA A 36 138.69 199.35 11.75
C ALA A 36 137.31 198.87 11.23
N ASN A 37 136.37 199.79 11.01
CA ASN A 37 135.04 199.46 10.46
C ASN A 37 135.11 198.94 9.02
N ILE A 38 136.02 199.43 8.18
CA ILE A 38 136.19 198.94 6.80
C ILE A 38 136.69 197.48 6.79
N LYS A 39 137.66 197.13 7.65
CA LYS A 39 138.09 195.72 7.79
C LYS A 39 136.99 194.81 8.33
N ALA A 40 136.19 195.28 9.30
CA ALA A 40 135.05 194.53 9.82
C ALA A 40 133.99 194.25 8.75
N ALA A 41 133.73 195.20 7.84
CA ALA A 41 132.82 195.03 6.72
C ALA A 41 133.28 193.96 5.72
N VAL A 42 134.60 193.86 5.45
CA VAL A 42 135.16 192.83 4.55
C VAL A 42 135.10 191.42 5.17
N GLU A 43 135.31 191.28 6.49
CA GLU A 43 135.06 190.00 7.17
C GLU A 43 133.57 189.61 7.19
N ALA A 44 132.67 190.58 7.36
CA ALA A 44 131.23 190.33 7.31
C ALA A 44 130.79 189.83 5.92
N ALA A 45 131.32 190.42 4.85
CA ALA A 45 131.06 189.98 3.47
C ALA A 45 131.51 188.53 3.22
N ARG A 46 132.71 188.13 3.69
CA ARG A 46 133.17 186.73 3.57
C ARG A 46 132.31 185.74 4.36
N ARG A 47 131.86 186.09 5.58
CA ARG A 47 130.92 185.24 6.34
C ARG A 47 129.56 185.09 5.65
N ALA A 48 129.10 186.12 4.94
CA ALA A 48 127.87 186.04 4.15
C ALA A 48 128.01 185.11 2.93
N GLU A 49 129.17 185.11 2.25
CA GLU A 49 129.44 184.22 1.12
C GLU A 49 129.49 182.74 1.55
N ASP A 50 130.20 182.43 2.64
CA ASP A 50 130.25 181.06 3.21
C ASP A 50 128.87 180.57 3.70
N ALA A 51 128.04 181.46 4.23
CA ALA A 51 126.67 181.12 4.62
C ALA A 51 125.79 180.80 3.40
N SER A 52 125.91 181.57 2.32
CA SER A 52 125.17 181.32 1.08
C SER A 52 125.56 179.99 0.43
N ARG A 53 126.86 179.64 0.43
CA ARG A 53 127.36 178.38 -0.14
C ARG A 53 126.79 177.16 0.59
N LYS A 54 126.79 177.18 1.94
CA LYS A 54 126.22 176.11 2.78
C LYS A 54 124.70 175.97 2.64
N ALA A 55 123.98 177.07 2.43
CA ALA A 55 122.55 177.02 2.18
C ALA A 55 122.22 176.30 0.85
N ASN A 56 123.06 176.47 -0.18
CA ASN A 56 122.84 175.84 -1.47
C ASN A 56 123.15 174.32 -1.45
N GLU A 57 124.19 173.90 -0.71
CA GLU A 57 124.48 172.47 -0.49
C GLU A 57 123.32 171.75 0.24
N ALA A 58 122.68 172.41 1.22
CA ALA A 58 121.52 171.87 1.92
C ALA A 58 120.31 171.66 0.98
N ALA A 59 120.06 172.58 0.04
CA ALA A 59 118.97 172.48 -0.92
C ALA A 59 119.15 171.30 -1.91
N VAL A 60 120.38 171.07 -2.38
CA VAL A 60 120.70 169.94 -3.26
C VAL A 60 120.49 168.59 -2.55
N LEU A 61 120.87 168.49 -1.28
CA LEU A 61 120.64 167.28 -0.47
C LEU A 61 119.15 166.98 -0.25
N ALA A 62 118.34 168.01 0.01
CA ALA A 62 116.89 167.85 0.17
C ALA A 62 116.21 167.32 -1.12
N THR A 63 116.61 167.85 -2.29
CA THR A 63 116.09 167.39 -3.58
C THR A 63 116.42 165.92 -3.84
N LYS A 64 117.64 165.49 -3.48
CA LYS A 64 118.10 164.10 -3.64
C LYS A 64 117.33 163.12 -2.74
N ALA A 65 117.06 163.52 -1.49
CA ALA A 65 116.26 162.72 -0.56
C ALA A 65 114.79 162.54 -1.04
N SER A 66 114.22 163.57 -1.69
CA SER A 66 112.86 163.49 -2.27
C SER A 66 112.75 162.42 -3.36
N GLY A 67 113.71 162.35 -4.28
CA GLY A 67 113.71 161.38 -5.38
C GLY A 67 113.88 159.93 -4.92
N GLU A 68 114.61 159.68 -3.82
CA GLU A 68 114.72 158.35 -3.22
C GLU A 68 113.46 157.91 -2.47
N ALA A 69 112.62 158.85 -2.00
CA ALA A 69 111.35 158.54 -1.36
C ALA A 69 110.29 158.11 -2.39
N GLU A 70 110.19 158.84 -3.50
CA GLU A 70 109.25 158.57 -4.60
C GLU A 70 109.47 157.17 -5.20
N LYS A 71 110.73 156.81 -5.46
CA LYS A 71 111.08 155.51 -6.06
C LYS A 71 110.68 154.31 -5.21
N ARG A 72 110.79 154.40 -3.87
CA ARG A 72 110.34 153.31 -2.96
C ARG A 72 108.82 153.18 -2.89
N ALA A 73 108.07 154.26 -3.11
CA ALA A 73 106.62 154.22 -3.10
C ALA A 73 106.06 153.46 -4.32
N GLU A 74 106.71 153.59 -5.48
CA GLU A 74 106.34 152.87 -6.71
C GLU A 74 106.66 151.36 -6.60
N GLU A 75 107.86 150.99 -6.13
CA GLU A 75 108.25 149.59 -5.89
C GLU A 75 107.30 148.88 -4.90
N ALA A 76 106.82 149.59 -3.87
CA ALA A 76 105.85 149.04 -2.91
C ALA A 76 104.46 148.79 -3.53
N ARG A 77 104.08 149.57 -4.56
CA ARG A 77 102.78 149.45 -5.23
C ARG A 77 102.74 148.23 -6.17
N GLU A 78 103.75 148.03 -7.01
CA GLU A 78 103.81 146.86 -7.91
C GLU A 78 103.83 145.53 -7.15
N ALA A 79 104.54 145.49 -6.01
CA ALA A 79 104.54 144.34 -5.12
C ALA A 79 103.15 144.03 -4.55
N GLY A 80 102.37 145.06 -4.21
CA GLY A 80 101.00 144.94 -3.71
C GLY A 80 100.02 144.42 -4.76
N GLU A 81 100.04 144.99 -5.98
CA GLU A 81 99.18 144.54 -7.09
C GLU A 81 99.46 143.06 -7.46
N THR A 82 100.74 142.68 -7.53
CA THR A 82 101.15 141.29 -7.84
C THR A 82 100.72 140.29 -6.77
N ALA A 83 100.75 140.67 -5.49
CA ALA A 83 100.33 139.82 -4.38
C ALA A 83 98.81 139.59 -4.38
N ALA A 84 98.02 140.65 -4.62
CA ALA A 84 96.57 140.57 -4.69
C ALA A 84 96.11 139.64 -5.84
N GLN A 85 96.70 139.79 -7.03
CA GLN A 85 96.31 139.00 -8.20
C GLN A 85 96.56 137.49 -7.99
N LYS A 86 97.72 137.12 -7.42
CA LYS A 86 98.05 135.72 -7.08
C LYS A 86 97.08 135.12 -6.07
N ALA A 87 96.67 135.89 -5.05
CA ALA A 87 95.69 135.44 -4.08
C ALA A 87 94.31 135.19 -4.72
N THR A 88 93.87 136.05 -5.64
CA THR A 88 92.60 135.88 -6.36
C THR A 88 92.59 134.63 -7.23
N THR A 89 93.66 134.36 -7.99
CA THR A 89 93.77 133.12 -8.79
C THR A 89 93.78 131.85 -7.95
N ALA A 90 94.50 131.86 -6.81
CA ALA A 90 94.54 130.70 -5.91
C ALA A 90 93.15 130.41 -5.29
N ALA A 91 92.39 131.45 -4.92
CA ALA A 91 91.04 131.31 -4.42
C ALA A 91 90.07 130.75 -5.49
N ALA A 92 90.18 131.22 -6.74
CA ALA A 92 89.36 130.74 -7.85
C ALA A 92 89.64 129.26 -8.18
N GLU A 93 90.90 128.85 -8.22
CA GLU A 93 91.27 127.44 -8.41
C GLU A 93 90.78 126.54 -7.27
N ALA A 94 90.85 127.01 -6.02
CA ALA A 94 90.35 126.27 -4.87
C ALA A 94 88.83 126.07 -4.95
N ALA A 95 88.08 127.11 -5.33
CA ALA A 95 86.63 127.03 -5.52
C ALA A 95 86.25 126.05 -6.64
N ALA A 96 86.91 126.13 -7.81
CA ALA A 96 86.65 125.23 -8.94
C ALA A 96 86.97 123.75 -8.62
N ARG A 97 88.02 123.49 -7.82
CA ARG A 97 88.32 122.13 -7.33
C ARG A 97 87.25 121.64 -6.34
N ALA A 98 86.80 122.48 -5.42
CA ALA A 98 85.74 122.13 -4.47
C ALA A 98 84.41 121.82 -5.18
N GLU A 99 84.03 122.62 -6.17
CA GLU A 99 82.82 122.39 -6.98
C GLU A 99 82.90 121.07 -7.76
N LYS A 100 84.03 120.78 -8.40
CA LYS A 100 84.24 119.51 -9.12
C LYS A 100 84.17 118.30 -8.18
N ILE A 101 84.71 118.41 -6.96
CA ILE A 101 84.61 117.35 -5.95
C ILE A 101 83.16 117.16 -5.51
N ALA A 102 82.42 118.24 -5.26
CA ALA A 102 81.00 118.18 -4.89
C ALA A 102 80.14 117.54 -5.99
N GLN A 103 80.31 117.93 -7.25
CA GLN A 103 79.60 117.33 -8.40
C GLN A 103 79.92 115.85 -8.57
N THR A 104 81.19 115.44 -8.36
CA THR A 104 81.58 114.02 -8.42
C THR A 104 80.94 113.22 -7.28
N ALA A 105 80.92 113.78 -6.06
CA ALA A 105 80.28 113.15 -4.91
C ALA A 105 78.75 112.99 -5.08
N ILE A 106 78.08 113.98 -5.69
CA ILE A 106 76.65 113.89 -6.04
C ILE A 106 76.43 112.78 -7.07
N ALA A 107 77.19 112.76 -8.16
CA ALA A 107 77.05 111.75 -9.21
C ALA A 107 77.34 110.32 -8.74
N ASP A 108 78.24 110.14 -7.77
CA ASP A 108 78.50 108.83 -7.18
C ASP A 108 77.46 108.45 -6.12
N ALA A 109 76.86 109.41 -5.41
CA ALA A 109 75.70 109.18 -4.54
C ALA A 109 74.45 108.78 -5.34
N GLU A 110 74.16 109.45 -6.46
CA GLU A 110 73.06 109.09 -7.37
C GLU A 110 73.22 107.68 -7.94
N LYS A 111 74.44 107.29 -8.37
CA LYS A 111 74.73 105.91 -8.80
C LYS A 111 74.57 104.89 -7.67
N ALA A 112 74.92 105.25 -6.43
CA ALA A 112 74.73 104.39 -5.28
C ALA A 112 73.23 104.23 -4.94
N GLU A 113 72.44 105.31 -5.04
CA GLU A 113 70.99 105.28 -4.85
C GLU A 113 70.29 104.42 -5.93
N ILE A 114 70.66 104.58 -7.20
CA ILE A 114 70.12 103.76 -8.31
C ILE A 114 70.43 102.28 -8.06
N LYS A 115 71.69 101.93 -7.76
CA LYS A 115 72.07 100.53 -7.46
C LYS A 115 71.37 99.99 -6.21
N ALA A 116 71.14 100.82 -5.20
CA ALA A 116 70.39 100.42 -4.00
C ALA A 116 68.91 100.15 -4.32
N LYS A 117 68.29 100.97 -5.19
CA LYS A 117 66.92 100.74 -5.69
C LYS A 117 66.83 99.49 -6.56
N GLU A 118 67.73 99.31 -7.52
CA GLU A 118 67.79 98.10 -8.37
C GLU A 118 67.99 96.83 -7.54
N ALA A 119 68.87 96.88 -6.52
CA ALA A 119 69.07 95.77 -5.59
C ALA A 119 67.80 95.50 -4.76
N ALA A 120 67.17 96.54 -4.21
CA ALA A 120 65.93 96.42 -3.45
C ALA A 120 64.76 95.87 -4.30
N ASP A 121 64.58 96.36 -5.52
CA ASP A 121 63.57 95.87 -6.46
C ASP A 121 63.83 94.40 -6.84
N SER A 122 65.09 94.02 -7.07
CA SER A 122 65.45 92.62 -7.35
C SER A 122 65.19 91.69 -6.15
N ALA A 123 65.46 92.17 -4.94
CA ALA A 123 65.20 91.44 -3.70
C ALA A 123 63.69 91.32 -3.42
N SER A 124 62.91 92.38 -3.65
CA SER A 124 61.45 92.37 -3.55
C SER A 124 60.84 91.38 -4.54
N ARG A 125 61.24 91.40 -5.82
CA ARG A 125 60.77 90.43 -6.82
C ARG A 125 61.15 89.00 -6.48
N ALA A 126 62.38 88.77 -5.99
CA ALA A 126 62.79 87.44 -5.56
C ALA A 126 62.01 86.95 -4.32
N ALA A 127 61.66 87.85 -3.40
CA ALA A 127 60.81 87.56 -2.25
C ALA A 127 59.34 87.30 -2.66
N GLU A 128 58.79 88.08 -3.60
CA GLU A 128 57.45 87.87 -4.18
C GLU A 128 57.38 86.55 -4.94
N GLU A 129 58.38 86.21 -5.78
CA GLU A 129 58.45 84.91 -6.45
C GLU A 129 58.59 83.75 -5.46
N ALA A 130 59.38 83.92 -4.40
CA ALA A 130 59.51 82.91 -3.34
C ALA A 130 58.20 82.74 -2.55
N ALA A 131 57.50 83.84 -2.24
CA ALA A 131 56.19 83.82 -1.60
C ALA A 131 55.14 83.14 -2.48
N MET A 132 55.02 83.52 -3.76
CA MET A 132 54.10 82.88 -4.71
C MET A 132 54.36 81.38 -4.86
N ARG A 133 55.62 80.94 -4.93
CA ARG A 133 55.96 79.50 -4.97
C ARG A 133 55.66 78.79 -3.65
N ALA A 134 55.82 79.46 -2.51
CA ALA A 134 55.47 78.91 -1.20
C ALA A 134 53.94 78.80 -1.04
N GLU A 135 53.18 79.79 -1.51
CA GLU A 135 51.71 79.76 -1.58
C GLU A 135 51.22 78.66 -2.53
N GLU A 136 51.78 78.54 -3.74
CA GLU A 136 51.43 77.46 -4.67
C GLU A 136 51.76 76.07 -4.08
N ALA A 137 52.91 75.92 -3.42
CA ALA A 137 53.28 74.69 -2.74
C ALA A 137 52.36 74.38 -1.55
N ALA A 138 51.94 75.39 -0.78
CA ALA A 138 50.98 75.24 0.32
C ALA A 138 49.59 74.85 -0.19
N LEU A 139 49.10 75.48 -1.26
CA LEU A 139 47.84 75.16 -1.91
C LEU A 139 47.84 73.73 -2.46
N ARG A 140 48.90 73.31 -3.17
CA ARG A 140 49.03 71.93 -3.65
C ARG A 140 49.13 70.92 -2.49
N ALA A 141 49.80 71.27 -1.40
CA ALA A 141 49.84 70.43 -0.20
C ALA A 141 48.46 70.31 0.47
N GLU A 142 47.68 71.40 0.49
CA GLU A 142 46.30 71.39 0.98
C GLU A 142 45.38 70.56 0.07
N GLU A 143 45.49 70.68 -1.25
CA GLU A 143 44.76 69.84 -2.21
C GLU A 143 45.08 68.35 -2.03
N ILE A 144 46.36 67.99 -1.88
CA ILE A 144 46.79 66.61 -1.61
C ILE A 144 46.26 66.13 -0.25
N ALA A 145 46.31 66.96 0.80
CA ALA A 145 45.78 66.62 2.11
C ALA A 145 44.25 66.41 2.09
N ARG A 146 43.51 67.29 1.42
CA ARG A 146 42.06 67.15 1.20
C ARG A 146 41.73 65.90 0.38
N ALA A 147 42.47 65.62 -0.70
CA ALA A 147 42.28 64.43 -1.51
C ALA A 147 42.56 63.13 -0.73
N ALA A 148 43.61 63.11 0.10
CA ALA A 148 43.93 62.00 0.99
C ALA A 148 42.87 61.83 2.08
N GLN A 149 42.35 62.93 2.65
CA GLN A 149 41.24 62.89 3.61
C GLN A 149 39.96 62.33 2.96
N TYR A 150 39.56 62.83 1.79
CA TYR A 150 38.40 62.30 1.06
C TYR A 150 38.57 60.80 0.74
N ALA A 151 39.74 60.37 0.28
CA ALA A 151 40.02 58.96 0.02
C ALA A 151 39.95 58.09 1.30
N ALA A 152 40.41 58.61 2.44
CA ALA A 152 40.33 57.92 3.73
C ALA A 152 38.90 57.86 4.29
N GLU A 153 38.13 58.94 4.14
CA GLU A 153 36.71 59.00 4.50
C GLU A 153 35.88 58.05 3.62
N GLU A 154 36.10 58.04 2.31
CA GLU A 154 35.45 57.11 1.37
C GLU A 154 35.81 55.64 1.67
N ALA A 155 37.09 55.34 1.95
CA ALA A 155 37.53 54.01 2.35
C ALA A 155 36.92 53.57 3.70
N THR A 156 36.83 54.48 4.67
CA THR A 156 36.18 54.22 5.97
C THR A 156 34.68 53.97 5.80
N THR A 157 34.03 54.74 4.93
CA THR A 157 32.60 54.61 4.61
C THR A 157 32.33 53.25 3.97
N LYS A 158 33.07 52.88 2.93
CA LYS A 158 32.98 51.56 2.29
C LYS A 158 33.30 50.42 3.26
N SER A 159 34.26 50.59 4.16
CA SER A 159 34.56 49.60 5.19
C SER A 159 33.39 49.40 6.17
N ASN A 160 32.72 50.49 6.56
CA ASN A 160 31.53 50.42 7.42
C ASN A 160 30.33 49.81 6.70
N GLU A 161 30.10 50.15 5.43
CA GLU A 161 29.07 49.54 4.57
C GLU A 161 29.29 48.03 4.43
N VAL A 162 30.53 47.59 4.15
CA VAL A 162 30.88 46.16 4.07
C VAL A 162 30.70 45.46 5.42
N ALA A 163 31.10 46.10 6.53
CA ALA A 163 30.92 45.54 7.87
C ALA A 163 29.43 45.44 8.27
N GLN A 164 28.60 46.40 7.87
CA GLN A 164 27.15 46.34 8.06
C GLN A 164 26.53 45.24 7.21
N ALA A 165 26.83 45.18 5.91
CA ALA A 165 26.33 44.14 5.01
C ALA A 165 26.73 42.73 5.49
N ALA A 166 27.95 42.56 6.00
CA ALA A 166 28.41 41.30 6.60
C ALA A 166 27.62 40.91 7.85
N ARG A 167 27.23 41.88 8.70
CA ARG A 167 26.34 41.64 9.86
C ARG A 167 24.93 41.27 9.42
N GLU A 168 24.35 42.00 8.48
CA GLU A 168 23.00 41.72 7.95
C GLU A 168 22.92 40.33 7.31
N VAL A 169 23.96 39.89 6.58
CA VAL A 169 24.07 38.54 6.04
C VAL A 169 24.22 37.49 7.15
N ALA A 170 25.01 37.77 8.20
CA ALA A 170 25.16 36.86 9.35
C ALA A 170 23.85 36.70 10.14
N ASP A 171 23.14 37.81 10.41
CA ASP A 171 21.84 37.80 11.10
C ASP A 171 20.76 37.08 10.28
N ALA A 172 20.78 37.23 8.94
CA ALA A 172 19.89 36.49 8.04
C ALA A 172 20.21 34.98 8.04
N ALA A 173 21.50 34.61 8.05
CA ALA A 173 21.93 33.22 8.13
C ALA A 173 21.57 32.57 9.47
N LEU A 174 21.69 33.30 10.59
CA LEU A 174 21.27 32.86 11.92
C LEU A 174 19.76 32.61 11.96
N LYS A 175 18.93 33.56 11.51
CA LYS A 175 17.46 33.37 11.44
C LYS A 175 17.07 32.18 10.60
N ALA A 176 17.71 31.98 9.44
CA ALA A 176 17.47 30.81 8.59
C ALA A 176 17.86 29.49 9.26
N ALA A 177 18.92 29.49 10.10
CA ALA A 177 19.31 28.34 10.89
C ALA A 177 18.32 28.06 12.04
N GLU A 178 17.85 29.10 12.73
CA GLU A 178 16.81 29.00 13.77
C GLU A 178 15.48 28.47 13.19
N GLU A 179 15.01 29.00 12.05
CA GLU A 179 13.81 28.51 11.35
C GLU A 179 13.96 27.06 10.83
N ALA A 180 15.18 26.65 10.46
CA ALA A 180 15.45 25.26 10.12
C ALA A 180 15.45 24.34 11.36
N ALA A 181 15.97 24.83 12.49
CA ALA A 181 15.99 24.10 13.74
C ALA A 181 14.59 23.93 14.36
N ILE A 182 13.76 24.98 14.36
CA ILE A 182 12.37 24.92 14.83
C ILE A 182 11.56 23.91 14.00
N ARG A 183 11.77 23.84 12.68
CA ARG A 183 11.11 22.80 11.84
C ARG A 183 11.59 21.38 12.15
N ALA A 184 12.82 21.20 12.62
CA ALA A 184 13.31 19.91 13.08
C ALA A 184 12.75 19.53 14.46
N GLU A 185 12.57 20.53 15.34
CA GLU A 185 11.88 20.40 16.63
C GLU A 185 10.42 19.96 16.46
N ASP A 186 9.65 20.67 15.62
CA ASP A 186 8.26 20.34 15.30
C ASP A 186 8.14 18.91 14.76
N ALA A 187 9.08 18.50 13.88
CA ALA A 187 9.12 17.15 13.34
C ALA A 187 9.43 16.08 14.41
N ALA A 188 10.36 16.35 15.33
CA ALA A 188 10.68 15.46 16.44
C ALA A 188 9.50 15.31 17.42
N ILE A 189 8.83 16.40 17.77
CA ILE A 189 7.63 16.40 18.64
C ILE A 189 6.49 15.61 18.00
N LEU A 190 6.16 15.88 16.73
CA LEU A 190 5.10 15.17 16.01
C LEU A 190 5.41 13.67 15.85
N ALA A 191 6.68 13.30 15.62
CA ALA A 191 7.09 11.91 15.53
C ALA A 191 7.01 11.19 16.89
N ARG A 192 7.42 11.85 17.99
CA ARG A 192 7.27 11.36 19.37
C ARG A 192 5.80 11.07 19.70
N GLU A 193 4.91 12.03 19.44
CA GLU A 193 3.47 11.88 19.71
C GLU A 193 2.83 10.75 18.87
N ALA A 194 3.21 10.64 17.59
CA ALA A 194 2.77 9.56 16.72
C ALA A 194 3.23 8.18 17.23
N VAL A 195 4.47 8.08 17.73
CA VAL A 195 5.01 6.88 18.37
C VAL A 195 4.25 6.53 19.64
N GLU A 196 4.05 7.47 20.57
CA GLU A 196 3.31 7.21 21.81
C GLU A 196 1.88 6.71 21.57
N SER A 197 1.20 7.30 20.59
CA SER A 197 -0.14 6.88 20.17
C SER A 197 -0.12 5.44 19.62
N SER A 198 0.90 5.10 18.82
CA SER A 198 1.10 3.76 18.29
C SER A 198 1.44 2.74 19.39
N ILE A 199 2.30 3.09 20.34
CA ILE A 199 2.64 2.28 21.52
C ILE A 199 1.38 1.97 22.34
N LYS A 200 0.47 2.95 22.54
CA LYS A 200 -0.80 2.73 23.26
C LYS A 200 -1.68 1.71 22.52
N ALA A 201 -1.78 1.79 21.19
CA ALA A 201 -2.53 0.84 20.37
C ALA A 201 -1.90 -0.56 20.34
N ALA A 202 -0.58 -0.66 20.17
CA ALA A 202 0.17 -1.92 20.16
C ALA A 202 0.08 -2.66 21.51
N ASN A 203 0.13 -1.93 22.64
CA ASN A 203 -0.08 -2.50 23.97
C ASN A 203 -1.52 -3.02 24.18
N ALA A 204 -2.53 -2.32 23.65
CA ALA A 204 -3.91 -2.79 23.71
C ALA A 204 -4.08 -4.09 22.90
N ALA A 205 -3.51 -4.14 21.69
CA ALA A 205 -3.54 -5.34 20.84
C ALA A 205 -2.76 -6.52 21.44
N ALA A 206 -1.61 -6.27 22.07
CA ALA A 206 -0.84 -7.30 22.78
C ALA A 206 -1.66 -7.95 23.91
N LYS A 207 -2.36 -7.14 24.71
CA LYS A 207 -3.27 -7.64 25.78
C LYS A 207 -4.47 -8.41 25.22
N GLN A 208 -5.02 -7.97 24.08
CA GLN A 208 -6.11 -8.70 23.41
C GLN A 208 -5.63 -10.04 22.85
N ALA A 209 -4.43 -10.09 22.27
CA ALA A 209 -3.78 -11.32 21.80
C ALA A 209 -3.55 -12.29 22.98
N GLU A 210 -2.94 -11.83 24.06
CA GLU A 210 -2.71 -12.64 25.28
C GLU A 210 -4.03 -13.21 25.85
N SER A 211 -5.06 -12.38 26.00
CA SER A 211 -6.37 -12.81 26.49
C SER A 211 -7.03 -13.85 25.57
N SER A 212 -7.00 -13.62 24.26
CA SER A 212 -7.55 -14.56 23.26
C SER A 212 -6.76 -15.88 23.24
N ALA A 213 -5.44 -15.84 23.46
CA ALA A 213 -4.60 -17.03 23.59
C ALA A 213 -4.98 -17.87 24.83
N GLN A 214 -5.25 -17.22 25.97
CA GLN A 214 -5.68 -17.92 27.19
C GLN A 214 -7.07 -18.56 27.01
N LEU A 215 -8.00 -17.88 26.32
CA LEU A 215 -9.30 -18.45 25.96
C LEU A 215 -9.17 -19.64 25.00
N ALA A 216 -8.34 -19.51 23.95
CA ALA A 216 -8.06 -20.60 23.00
C ALA A 216 -7.46 -21.82 23.71
N LYS A 217 -6.52 -21.65 24.64
CA LYS A 217 -5.97 -22.76 25.45
C LYS A 217 -7.00 -23.41 26.38
N THR A 218 -7.88 -22.61 26.98
CA THR A 218 -8.96 -23.14 27.82
C THR A 218 -9.92 -23.99 26.99
N ALA A 219 -10.32 -23.50 25.81
CA ALA A 219 -11.17 -24.23 24.88
C ALA A 219 -10.47 -25.46 24.28
N THR A 220 -9.16 -25.40 24.05
CA THR A 220 -8.32 -26.55 23.66
C THR A 220 -8.39 -27.67 24.70
N ALA A 221 -8.25 -27.32 25.99
CA ALA A 221 -8.37 -28.28 27.09
C ALA A 221 -9.79 -28.85 27.19
N GLU A 222 -10.82 -28.02 27.03
CA GLU A 222 -12.23 -28.47 27.03
C GLU A 222 -12.52 -29.43 25.86
N ALA A 223 -12.03 -29.14 24.65
CA ALA A 223 -12.18 -29.99 23.47
C ALA A 223 -11.45 -31.33 23.61
N ASN A 224 -10.22 -31.33 24.15
CA ASN A 224 -9.46 -32.55 24.37
C ASN A 224 -10.05 -33.44 25.49
N GLN A 225 -10.74 -32.86 26.49
CA GLN A 225 -11.41 -33.61 27.55
C GLN A 225 -12.80 -34.10 27.15
N ASN A 226 -13.56 -33.25 26.45
CA ASN A 226 -14.95 -33.52 26.08
C ASN A 226 -15.03 -33.62 24.55
N LEU A 227 -14.83 -34.81 23.99
CA LEU A 227 -14.78 -35.03 22.53
C LEU A 227 -16.18 -34.95 21.88
N ASN A 228 -16.71 -33.73 21.72
CA ASN A 228 -18.07 -33.48 21.22
C ASN A 228 -18.17 -32.19 20.36
N THR A 229 -19.34 -31.96 19.75
CA THR A 229 -19.57 -30.83 18.84
C THR A 229 -19.49 -29.47 19.52
N GLU A 230 -19.89 -29.35 20.78
CA GLU A 230 -19.99 -28.06 21.48
C GLU A 230 -18.61 -27.55 21.89
N SER A 231 -17.79 -28.41 22.50
CA SER A 231 -16.41 -28.11 22.86
C SER A 231 -15.54 -27.85 21.62
N ALA A 232 -15.72 -28.63 20.55
CA ALA A 232 -15.08 -28.39 19.27
C ALA A 232 -15.45 -27.02 18.69
N LYS A 233 -16.73 -26.62 18.77
CA LYS A 233 -17.19 -25.30 18.34
C LYS A 233 -16.57 -24.18 19.17
N LYS A 234 -16.49 -24.32 20.50
CA LYS A 234 -15.80 -23.35 21.38
C LYS A 234 -14.32 -23.22 21.02
N ALA A 235 -13.65 -24.32 20.73
CA ALA A 235 -12.24 -24.33 20.33
C ALA A 235 -12.01 -23.71 18.94
N ASP A 236 -12.88 -23.95 17.95
CA ASP A 236 -12.82 -23.28 16.65
C ASP A 236 -13.08 -21.77 16.76
N GLU A 237 -14.10 -21.36 17.51
CA GLU A 237 -14.43 -19.94 17.74
C GLU A 237 -13.29 -19.20 18.47
N ALA A 238 -12.78 -19.76 19.56
CA ALA A 238 -11.68 -19.17 20.33
C ALA A 238 -10.36 -19.17 19.54
N GLY A 239 -10.07 -20.24 18.79
CA GLY A 239 -8.86 -20.33 17.97
C GLY A 239 -8.85 -19.30 16.84
N ARG A 240 -9.98 -19.10 16.14
CA ARG A 240 -10.12 -18.04 15.13
C ARG A 240 -9.98 -16.65 15.72
N GLU A 241 -10.51 -16.41 16.93
CA GLU A 241 -10.39 -15.10 17.57
C GLU A 241 -8.94 -14.81 18.01
N ALA A 242 -8.22 -15.82 18.51
CA ALA A 242 -6.80 -15.73 18.80
C ALA A 242 -5.97 -15.41 17.53
N LYS A 243 -6.24 -16.09 16.40
CA LYS A 243 -5.61 -15.77 15.10
C LYS A 243 -5.88 -14.33 14.62
N LYS A 244 -7.12 -13.81 14.77
CA LYS A 244 -7.44 -12.40 14.44
C LYS A 244 -6.72 -11.40 15.35
N ALA A 245 -6.67 -11.69 16.65
CA ALA A 245 -5.98 -10.86 17.62
C ALA A 245 -4.46 -10.83 17.35
N ALA A 246 -3.85 -11.97 17.04
CA ALA A 246 -2.46 -12.09 16.60
C ALA A 246 -2.18 -11.24 15.35
N ALA A 247 -2.97 -11.40 14.28
CA ALA A 247 -2.81 -10.61 13.05
C ALA A 247 -2.94 -9.10 13.29
N THR A 248 -3.84 -8.70 14.19
CA THR A 248 -4.00 -7.29 14.59
C THR A 248 -2.80 -6.76 15.36
N ALA A 249 -2.25 -7.58 16.27
CA ALA A 249 -1.06 -7.25 17.04
C ALA A 249 0.19 -7.15 16.15
N PHE A 250 0.44 -8.10 15.24
CA PHE A 250 1.54 -8.00 14.26
C PHE A 250 1.46 -6.72 13.42
N ARG A 251 0.28 -6.40 12.87
CA ARG A 251 0.08 -5.17 12.07
C ARG A 251 0.39 -3.90 12.85
N LEU A 252 0.02 -3.84 14.14
CA LEU A 252 0.29 -2.69 15.00
C LEU A 252 1.73 -2.64 15.51
N ALA A 253 2.41 -3.79 15.63
CA ALA A 253 3.85 -3.85 15.85
C ALA A 253 4.60 -3.24 14.66
N ASP A 254 4.31 -3.67 13.43
CA ASP A 254 4.89 -3.09 12.20
C ASP A 254 4.65 -1.58 12.08
N GLU A 255 3.43 -1.12 12.38
CA GLU A 255 3.08 0.31 12.34
C GLU A 255 3.86 1.11 13.39
N THR A 256 4.09 0.53 14.57
CA THR A 256 4.85 1.14 15.67
C THR A 256 6.35 1.13 15.39
N ALA A 257 6.88 0.10 14.73
CA ALA A 257 8.27 0.04 14.28
C ALA A 257 8.58 1.18 13.31
N ARG A 258 7.77 1.34 12.24
CA ARG A 258 7.93 2.42 11.24
C ARG A 258 7.84 3.82 11.84
N LYS A 259 6.94 4.04 12.81
CA LYS A 259 6.87 5.32 13.52
C LYS A 259 8.08 5.52 14.43
N GLY A 260 8.57 4.46 15.07
CA GLY A 260 9.82 4.48 15.83
C GLY A 260 11.02 4.90 14.99
N GLU A 261 11.17 4.34 13.79
CA GLU A 261 12.19 4.75 12.81
C GLU A 261 12.07 6.24 12.42
N LEU A 262 10.85 6.73 12.19
CA LEU A 262 10.61 8.15 11.88
C LEU A 262 10.97 9.06 13.06
N ALA A 263 10.67 8.67 14.30
CA ALA A 263 11.08 9.41 15.50
C ALA A 263 12.60 9.36 15.72
N ASP A 264 13.25 8.25 15.37
CA ASP A 264 14.70 8.11 15.45
C ASP A 264 15.43 9.08 14.50
N ILE A 265 14.94 9.17 13.25
CA ILE A 265 15.43 10.10 12.22
C ILE A 265 15.13 11.57 12.57
N ALA A 266 13.91 11.85 13.05
CA ALA A 266 13.52 13.21 13.44
C ALA A 266 14.31 13.70 14.66
N GLY A 267 14.56 12.80 15.63
CA GLY A 267 15.42 13.07 16.79
C GLY A 267 16.85 13.42 16.38
N ASP A 268 17.47 12.64 15.48
CA ASP A 268 18.81 12.95 14.97
C ASP A 268 18.85 14.27 14.20
N ALA A 269 17.80 14.60 13.44
CA ALA A 269 17.69 15.88 12.73
C ALA A 269 17.58 17.07 13.69
N ALA A 270 16.79 16.94 14.76
CA ALA A 270 16.67 17.97 15.80
C ALA A 270 17.99 18.17 16.56
N ILE A 271 18.62 17.09 17.05
CA ILE A 271 19.92 17.14 17.73
C ILE A 271 20.98 17.78 16.82
N LEU A 272 21.06 17.38 15.54
CA LEU A 272 21.99 17.98 14.59
C LEU A 272 21.70 19.47 14.34
N ALA A 273 20.42 19.87 14.27
CA ALA A 273 20.06 21.27 14.10
C ALA A 273 20.42 22.12 15.33
N ALA A 274 20.22 21.59 16.55
CA ALA A 274 20.63 22.24 17.79
C ALA A 274 22.14 22.57 17.81
N THR A 275 23.01 21.70 17.26
CA THR A 275 24.46 21.98 17.18
C THR A 275 24.85 23.18 16.31
N ARG A 276 23.91 23.71 15.49
CA ARG A 276 24.17 24.81 14.54
C ARG A 276 23.67 26.18 15.03
N ILE A 277 22.97 26.20 16.15
CA ILE A 277 22.46 27.41 16.82
C ILE A 277 23.01 27.46 18.26
N SER A 278 22.61 28.46 19.05
CA SER A 278 23.12 28.63 20.42
C SER A 278 22.07 29.18 21.39
N GLY A 279 22.34 29.05 22.69
CA GLY A 279 21.44 29.50 23.75
C GLY A 279 20.22 28.59 23.97
N VAL A 280 19.21 29.12 24.65
CA VAL A 280 18.03 28.37 25.14
C VAL A 280 17.27 27.62 24.04
N LEU A 281 17.25 28.15 22.81
CA LEU A 281 16.63 27.47 21.68
C LEU A 281 17.39 26.17 21.30
N ALA A 282 18.73 26.17 21.36
CA ALA A 282 19.52 24.97 21.09
C ALA A 282 19.24 23.88 22.13
N GLU A 283 19.20 24.25 23.42
CA GLU A 283 18.93 23.32 24.52
C GLU A 283 17.54 22.67 24.40
N ARG A 284 16.49 23.45 24.12
CA ARG A 284 15.12 22.96 23.94
C ARG A 284 14.96 22.00 22.76
N ILE A 285 15.68 22.26 21.66
CA ILE A 285 15.63 21.43 20.45
C ILE A 285 16.42 20.14 20.65
N ASP A 286 17.56 20.18 21.35
CA ASP A 286 18.33 19.00 21.74
C ASP A 286 17.53 18.09 22.71
N GLU A 287 16.82 18.68 23.68
CA GLU A 287 15.90 17.96 24.57
C GLU A 287 14.75 17.30 23.78
N SER A 288 14.06 18.05 22.91
CA SER A 288 12.99 17.52 22.05
C SER A 288 13.47 16.39 21.12
N GLY A 289 14.72 16.49 20.63
CA GLY A 289 15.35 15.44 19.84
C GLY A 289 15.65 14.18 20.65
N LYS A 290 16.16 14.33 21.88
CA LYS A 290 16.40 13.20 22.80
C LYS A 290 15.11 12.48 23.20
N ASP A 291 14.03 13.22 23.47
CA ASP A 291 12.72 12.65 23.76
C ASP A 291 12.20 11.79 22.59
N ALA A 292 12.42 12.22 21.35
CA ALA A 292 12.05 11.45 20.16
C ALA A 292 12.89 10.16 20.03
N LYS A 293 14.20 10.20 20.34
CA LYS A 293 15.06 9.00 20.41
C LYS A 293 14.61 8.05 21.54
N GLU A 294 14.24 8.56 22.71
CA GLU A 294 13.71 7.71 23.80
C GLU A 294 12.38 7.06 23.41
N ALA A 295 11.48 7.80 22.76
CA ALA A 295 10.24 7.24 22.22
C ALA A 295 10.52 6.13 21.19
N ALA A 296 11.50 6.31 20.29
CA ALA A 296 11.92 5.27 19.35
C ALA A 296 12.44 3.99 20.04
N LEU A 297 13.24 4.13 21.11
CA LEU A 297 13.70 2.99 21.91
C LEU A 297 12.53 2.27 22.62
N ASN A 298 11.57 3.03 23.16
CA ASN A 298 10.37 2.47 23.79
C ASN A 298 9.42 1.83 22.75
N ALA A 299 9.39 2.33 21.51
CA ALA A 299 8.72 1.69 20.39
C ALA A 299 9.33 0.32 20.09
N SER A 300 10.66 0.23 19.94
CA SER A 300 11.38 -1.03 19.69
C SER A 300 11.08 -2.10 20.74
N ARG A 301 11.08 -1.74 22.03
CA ARG A 301 10.68 -2.64 23.13
C ARG A 301 9.22 -3.10 22.99
N THR A 302 8.31 -2.16 22.78
CA THR A 302 6.87 -2.46 22.61
C THR A 302 6.64 -3.38 21.42
N VAL A 303 7.33 -3.18 20.30
CA VAL A 303 7.26 -4.03 19.10
C VAL A 303 7.66 -5.46 19.42
N SER A 304 8.77 -5.66 20.15
CA SER A 304 9.22 -6.99 20.59
C SER A 304 8.16 -7.69 21.45
N ASP A 305 7.60 -6.99 22.44
CA ASP A 305 6.61 -7.57 23.36
C ASP A 305 5.27 -7.85 22.65
N THR A 306 4.78 -6.93 21.81
CA THR A 306 3.57 -7.14 20.99
C THR A 306 3.73 -8.30 20.01
N THR A 307 4.90 -8.43 19.36
CA THR A 307 5.21 -9.55 18.45
C THR A 307 5.18 -10.88 19.18
N ARG A 308 5.83 -10.97 20.34
CA ARG A 308 5.83 -12.19 21.18
C ARG A 308 4.42 -12.60 21.64
N GLN A 309 3.56 -11.64 21.98
CA GLN A 309 2.17 -11.94 22.35
C GLN A 309 1.31 -12.32 21.14
N ALA A 310 1.62 -11.78 19.95
CA ALA A 310 0.99 -12.19 18.71
C ALA A 310 1.37 -13.63 18.34
N GLU A 311 2.64 -14.02 18.40
CA GLU A 311 3.12 -15.40 18.22
C GLU A 311 2.47 -16.38 19.22
N TYR A 312 2.35 -15.97 20.49
CA TYR A 312 1.71 -16.77 21.53
C TYR A 312 0.22 -17.03 21.24
N ALA A 313 -0.50 -16.00 20.77
CA ALA A 313 -1.90 -16.12 20.34
C ALA A 313 -2.06 -16.89 19.04
N ASP A 314 -1.11 -16.76 18.11
CA ASP A 314 -1.13 -17.48 16.84
C ASP A 314 -0.97 -18.99 17.05
N ALA A 315 0.00 -19.40 17.88
CA ALA A 315 0.22 -20.80 18.25
C ALA A 315 -0.94 -21.39 19.05
N ALA A 316 -1.46 -20.66 20.06
CA ALA A 316 -2.66 -21.08 20.80
C ALA A 316 -3.89 -21.20 19.89
N GLY A 317 -3.97 -20.39 18.84
CA GLY A 317 -5.00 -20.47 17.81
C GLY A 317 -4.94 -21.77 17.02
N ASP A 318 -3.75 -22.19 16.59
CA ASP A 318 -3.56 -23.47 15.87
C ASP A 318 -3.83 -24.68 16.77
N GLU A 319 -3.37 -24.65 18.02
CA GLU A 319 -3.67 -25.69 19.03
C GLU A 319 -5.19 -25.89 19.19
N ALA A 320 -5.95 -24.79 19.29
CA ALA A 320 -7.41 -24.83 19.44
C ALA A 320 -8.12 -25.32 18.18
N LEU A 321 -7.69 -24.89 17.00
CA LEU A 321 -8.24 -25.36 15.72
C LEU A 321 -7.96 -26.86 15.49
N ALA A 322 -6.76 -27.33 15.84
CA ALA A 322 -6.41 -28.75 15.77
C ALA A 322 -7.25 -29.59 16.76
N ALA A 323 -7.41 -29.12 18.00
CA ALA A 323 -8.25 -29.78 19.00
C ALA A 323 -9.73 -29.82 18.58
N ALA A 324 -10.26 -28.76 17.94
CA ALA A 324 -11.61 -28.74 17.38
C ALA A 324 -11.81 -29.82 16.30
N ILE A 325 -10.86 -29.96 15.38
CA ILE A 325 -10.89 -30.97 14.32
C ILE A 325 -10.84 -32.38 14.93
N ASN A 326 -9.94 -32.61 15.91
CA ASN A 326 -9.81 -33.89 16.58
C ASN A 326 -11.09 -34.27 17.36
N ALA A 327 -11.68 -33.35 18.11
CA ALA A 327 -12.92 -33.59 18.86
C ALA A 327 -14.11 -33.93 17.94
N LEU A 328 -14.20 -33.32 16.75
CA LEU A 328 -15.18 -33.70 15.73
C LEU A 328 -14.90 -35.08 15.12
N ALA A 329 -13.63 -35.37 14.80
CA ALA A 329 -13.24 -36.68 14.27
C ALA A 329 -13.60 -37.81 15.25
N GLU A 330 -13.25 -37.64 16.53
CA GLU A 330 -13.59 -38.57 17.61
C GLU A 330 -15.11 -38.76 17.77
N GLN A 331 -15.89 -37.69 17.72
CA GLN A 331 -17.35 -37.79 17.75
C GLN A 331 -17.91 -38.56 16.52
N THR A 332 -17.35 -38.35 15.33
CA THR A 332 -17.77 -39.09 14.12
C THR A 332 -17.38 -40.57 14.19
N ALA A 333 -16.19 -40.90 14.71
CA ALA A 333 -15.77 -42.27 14.94
C ALA A 333 -16.66 -42.99 15.96
N ALA A 334 -17.02 -42.33 17.07
CA ALA A 334 -17.94 -42.87 18.05
C ALA A 334 -19.32 -43.21 17.45
N ARG A 335 -19.90 -42.31 16.65
CA ARG A 335 -21.19 -42.56 15.94
C ARG A 335 -21.09 -43.68 14.92
N ALA A 336 -20.01 -43.73 14.14
CA ALA A 336 -19.79 -44.80 13.16
C ALA A 336 -19.60 -46.16 13.85
N ARG A 337 -18.85 -46.20 14.96
CA ARG A 337 -18.67 -47.37 15.82
C ARG A 337 -20.00 -47.89 16.37
N GLU A 338 -20.83 -47.01 16.93
CA GLU A 338 -22.16 -47.37 17.46
C GLU A 338 -23.07 -47.92 16.36
N THR A 339 -23.10 -47.26 15.19
CA THR A 339 -23.88 -47.69 14.02
C THR A 339 -23.41 -49.06 13.49
N ALA A 340 -22.09 -49.32 13.47
CA ALA A 340 -21.53 -50.61 13.08
C ALA A 340 -21.89 -51.73 14.09
N ILE A 341 -21.84 -51.46 15.40
CA ILE A 341 -22.25 -52.41 16.43
C ILE A 341 -23.75 -52.75 16.31
N ALA A 342 -24.61 -51.74 16.23
CA ALA A 342 -26.06 -51.95 16.08
C ALA A 342 -26.42 -52.70 14.79
N SER A 343 -25.74 -52.40 13.67
CA SER A 343 -25.97 -53.08 12.39
C SER A 343 -25.48 -54.53 12.42
N LYS A 344 -24.32 -54.81 13.05
CA LYS A 344 -23.81 -56.17 13.31
C LYS A 344 -24.83 -56.99 14.10
N GLU A 345 -25.32 -56.47 15.22
CA GLU A 345 -26.30 -57.15 16.07
C GLU A 345 -27.63 -57.40 15.34
N SER A 346 -28.11 -56.43 14.55
CA SER A 346 -29.30 -56.58 13.71
C SER A 346 -29.14 -57.68 12.66
N ALA A 347 -27.98 -57.76 12.00
CA ALA A 347 -27.66 -58.79 11.02
C ALA A 347 -27.58 -60.19 11.66
N LEU A 348 -26.89 -60.33 12.80
CA LEU A 348 -26.79 -61.60 13.54
C LEU A 348 -28.16 -62.09 14.03
N SER A 349 -28.99 -61.20 14.59
CA SER A 349 -30.35 -61.54 15.01
C SER A 349 -31.23 -62.02 13.84
N ALA A 350 -31.09 -61.39 12.67
CA ALA A 350 -31.80 -61.84 11.47
C ALA A 350 -31.30 -63.20 10.98
N ILE A 351 -29.98 -63.45 11.01
CA ILE A 351 -29.37 -64.73 10.65
C ILE A 351 -29.98 -65.87 11.47
N ASP A 352 -30.12 -65.70 12.78
CA ASP A 352 -30.66 -66.74 13.66
C ASP A 352 -32.16 -66.95 13.46
N ALA A 353 -32.93 -65.87 13.24
CA ALA A 353 -34.35 -65.97 12.88
C ALA A 353 -34.56 -66.71 11.54
N ALA A 354 -33.76 -66.40 10.52
CA ALA A 354 -33.82 -67.07 9.23
C ALA A 354 -33.43 -68.56 9.33
N LYS A 355 -32.37 -68.90 10.09
CA LYS A 355 -31.99 -70.30 10.35
C LYS A 355 -33.11 -71.08 11.03
N ALA A 356 -33.77 -70.49 12.03
CA ALA A 356 -34.91 -71.13 12.69
C ALA A 356 -36.07 -71.39 11.71
N ALA A 357 -36.39 -70.42 10.84
CA ALA A 357 -37.39 -70.61 9.80
C ALA A 357 -36.99 -71.65 8.74
N ALA A 358 -35.70 -71.74 8.39
CA ALA A 358 -35.18 -72.76 7.49
C ALA A 358 -35.29 -74.18 8.06
N ILE A 359 -35.05 -74.35 9.37
CA ILE A 359 -35.28 -75.64 10.06
C ILE A 359 -36.76 -76.02 10.01
N ILE A 360 -37.67 -75.09 10.29
CA ILE A 360 -39.11 -75.33 10.20
C ILE A 360 -39.53 -75.68 8.75
N ALA A 361 -38.94 -75.03 7.75
CA ALA A 361 -39.18 -75.37 6.34
C ALA A 361 -38.69 -76.79 5.99
N ASP A 362 -37.49 -77.17 6.41
CA ASP A 362 -36.94 -78.53 6.24
C ASP A 362 -37.85 -79.58 6.93
N GLU A 363 -38.30 -79.33 8.17
CA GLU A 363 -39.22 -80.22 8.91
C GLU A 363 -40.59 -80.37 8.20
N LYS A 364 -41.18 -79.26 7.75
CA LYS A 364 -42.46 -79.28 7.04
C LYS A 364 -42.35 -79.96 5.68
N LEU A 365 -41.22 -79.81 4.99
CA LEU A 365 -40.96 -80.50 3.73
C LEU A 365 -40.88 -82.02 3.93
N GLU A 366 -40.20 -82.50 4.97
CA GLU A 366 -40.13 -83.93 5.29
C GLU A 366 -41.50 -84.52 5.68
N LEU A 367 -42.38 -83.73 6.31
CA LEU A 367 -43.77 -84.13 6.53
C LEU A 367 -44.58 -84.18 5.23
N ALA A 368 -44.40 -83.21 4.32
CA ALA A 368 -45.04 -83.19 3.01
C ALA A 368 -44.62 -84.39 2.14
N ARG A 369 -43.32 -84.73 2.12
CA ARG A 369 -42.79 -85.94 1.45
C ARG A 369 -43.47 -87.21 1.96
N LYS A 370 -43.45 -87.45 3.28
CA LYS A 370 -44.07 -88.64 3.89
C LYS A 370 -45.57 -88.72 3.61
N ALA A 371 -46.28 -87.60 3.64
CA ALA A 371 -47.70 -87.56 3.30
C ALA A 371 -47.95 -87.85 1.81
N ALA A 372 -47.10 -87.37 0.90
CA ALA A 372 -47.16 -87.68 -0.52
C ALA A 372 -46.86 -89.16 -0.81
N ASP A 373 -45.86 -89.75 -0.14
CA ASP A 373 -45.55 -91.18 -0.23
C ASP A 373 -46.72 -92.03 0.30
N GLU A 374 -47.30 -91.67 1.46
CA GLU A 374 -48.51 -92.32 1.98
C GLU A 374 -49.69 -92.22 0.99
N ALA A 375 -49.86 -91.08 0.31
CA ALA A 375 -50.91 -90.87 -0.69
C ALA A 375 -50.66 -91.68 -1.97
N ALA A 376 -49.41 -91.81 -2.41
CA ALA A 376 -49.02 -92.62 -3.56
C ALA A 376 -49.20 -94.12 -3.29
N ILE A 377 -48.94 -94.59 -2.06
CA ILE A 377 -49.09 -96.00 -1.67
C ILE A 377 -50.55 -96.37 -1.39
N ASN A 378 -51.26 -95.59 -0.58
CA ASN A 378 -52.60 -95.96 -0.10
C ASN A 378 -53.73 -95.47 -1.02
N GLY A 379 -53.51 -94.38 -1.77
CA GLY A 379 -54.48 -93.84 -2.72
C GLY A 379 -55.83 -93.44 -2.13
N THR A 380 -55.94 -93.18 -0.81
CA THR A 380 -57.22 -92.86 -0.15
C THR A 380 -57.51 -91.35 -0.19
N PRO A 381 -58.78 -90.92 -0.15
CA PRO A 381 -59.13 -89.49 -0.08
C PRO A 381 -58.55 -88.78 1.14
N GLU A 382 -58.35 -89.50 2.24
CA GLU A 382 -57.77 -88.97 3.47
C GLU A 382 -56.25 -88.78 3.34
N SER A 383 -55.54 -89.76 2.76
CA SER A 383 -54.11 -89.62 2.47
C SER A 383 -53.82 -88.49 1.46
N ALA A 384 -54.65 -88.34 0.43
CA ALA A 384 -54.51 -87.24 -0.55
C ALA A 384 -54.75 -85.85 0.08
N LYS A 385 -55.73 -85.71 0.98
CA LYS A 385 -55.94 -84.47 1.74
C LYS A 385 -54.78 -84.15 2.67
N LYS A 386 -54.28 -85.15 3.41
CA LYS A 386 -53.12 -85.03 4.31
C LYS A 386 -51.87 -84.55 3.53
N ALA A 387 -51.69 -85.03 2.30
CA ALA A 387 -50.60 -84.59 1.41
C ALA A 387 -50.78 -83.15 0.89
N ASP A 388 -51.98 -82.74 0.49
CA ASP A 388 -52.29 -81.35 0.08
C ASP A 388 -52.12 -80.36 1.24
N GLU A 389 -52.60 -80.71 2.44
CA GLU A 389 -52.44 -79.90 3.65
C GLU A 389 -50.96 -79.76 4.03
N ALA A 390 -50.21 -80.86 4.09
CA ALA A 390 -48.78 -80.84 4.41
C ALA A 390 -47.95 -80.10 3.34
N GLY A 391 -48.26 -80.27 2.04
CA GLY A 391 -47.61 -79.53 0.95
C GLY A 391 -47.84 -78.02 1.05
N ARG A 392 -49.06 -77.57 1.38
CA ARG A 392 -49.36 -76.15 1.62
C ARG A 392 -48.67 -75.60 2.85
N GLU A 393 -48.50 -76.39 3.91
CA GLU A 393 -47.71 -75.97 5.08
C GLU A 393 -46.22 -75.86 4.76
N ALA A 394 -45.66 -76.80 3.99
CA ALA A 394 -44.28 -76.73 3.51
C ALA A 394 -44.05 -75.48 2.63
N LYS A 395 -44.93 -75.22 1.66
CA LYS A 395 -44.90 -74.02 0.80
C LYS A 395 -44.93 -72.72 1.62
N LYS A 396 -45.78 -72.63 2.65
CA LYS A 396 -45.83 -71.48 3.56
C LYS A 396 -44.53 -71.32 4.38
N ALA A 397 -43.97 -72.42 4.87
CA ALA A 397 -42.72 -72.39 5.65
C ALA A 397 -41.52 -72.01 4.76
N ALA A 398 -41.44 -72.53 3.54
CA ALA A 398 -40.45 -72.16 2.53
C ALA A 398 -40.54 -70.66 2.17
N ALA A 399 -41.74 -70.15 1.90
CA ALA A 399 -41.95 -68.72 1.64
C ALA A 399 -41.54 -67.82 2.83
N ALA A 400 -41.81 -68.25 4.07
CA ALA A 400 -41.37 -67.53 5.27
C ALA A 400 -39.83 -67.55 5.43
N ALA A 401 -39.17 -68.67 5.15
CA ALA A 401 -37.72 -68.78 5.15
C ALA A 401 -37.07 -67.91 4.05
N ALA A 402 -37.65 -67.88 2.85
CA ALA A 402 -37.20 -67.02 1.74
C ALA A 402 -37.34 -65.52 2.08
N TYR A 403 -38.46 -65.11 2.68
CA TYR A 403 -38.65 -63.73 3.15
C TYR A 403 -37.60 -63.33 4.19
N LEU A 404 -37.35 -64.19 5.19
CA LEU A 404 -36.32 -63.93 6.20
C LEU A 404 -34.91 -63.95 5.62
N ALA A 405 -34.63 -64.75 4.59
CA ALA A 405 -33.35 -64.70 3.85
C ALA A 405 -33.15 -63.34 3.15
N GLN A 406 -34.20 -62.75 2.56
CA GLN A 406 -34.13 -61.39 2.00
C GLN A 406 -33.90 -60.35 3.10
N GLU A 407 -34.52 -60.50 4.28
CA GLU A 407 -34.28 -59.61 5.41
C GLU A 407 -32.84 -59.72 5.95
N VAL A 408 -32.28 -60.93 6.00
CA VAL A 408 -30.86 -61.18 6.32
C VAL A 408 -29.95 -60.50 5.31
N ALA A 409 -30.20 -60.66 4.00
CA ALA A 409 -29.40 -60.01 2.97
C ALA A 409 -29.40 -58.48 3.13
N ARG A 410 -30.58 -57.88 3.34
CA ARG A 410 -30.74 -56.42 3.55
C ARG A 410 -30.03 -55.92 4.81
N LYS A 411 -30.16 -56.63 5.94
CA LYS A 411 -29.46 -56.26 7.19
C LYS A 411 -27.96 -56.50 7.12
N GLY A 412 -27.54 -57.54 6.40
CA GLY A 412 -26.14 -57.81 6.05
C GLY A 412 -25.52 -56.69 5.23
N GLU A 413 -26.23 -56.18 4.21
CA GLU A 413 -25.77 -55.03 3.42
C GLU A 413 -25.59 -53.77 4.29
N LEU A 414 -26.57 -53.46 5.15
CA LEU A 414 -26.47 -52.34 6.11
C LEU A 414 -25.26 -52.50 7.06
N ALA A 415 -25.02 -53.70 7.59
CA ALA A 415 -23.83 -53.99 8.39
C ALA A 415 -22.52 -53.81 7.59
N GLY A 416 -22.52 -54.13 6.29
CA GLY A 416 -21.37 -53.91 5.41
C GLY A 416 -21.12 -52.44 5.09
N ILE A 417 -22.17 -51.62 4.96
CA ILE A 417 -22.08 -50.17 4.80
C ILE A 417 -21.52 -49.54 6.08
N ALA A 418 -22.18 -49.76 7.22
CA ALA A 418 -21.74 -49.25 8.52
C ALA A 418 -20.32 -49.73 8.89
N GLY A 419 -19.97 -50.96 8.51
CA GLY A 419 -18.64 -51.52 8.70
C GLY A 419 -17.55 -50.75 7.94
N ARG A 420 -17.80 -50.37 6.68
CA ARG A 420 -16.89 -49.52 5.88
C ARG A 420 -16.81 -48.10 6.42
N GLU A 421 -17.93 -47.50 6.81
CA GLU A 421 -17.97 -46.15 7.40
C GLU A 421 -17.17 -46.08 8.71
N ALA A 422 -17.30 -47.09 9.57
CA ALA A 422 -16.48 -47.21 10.79
C ALA A 422 -14.98 -47.41 10.47
N LEU A 423 -14.63 -48.21 9.46
CA LEU A 423 -13.23 -48.36 9.03
C LEU A 423 -12.65 -47.05 8.48
N GLU A 424 -13.41 -46.27 7.71
CA GLU A 424 -12.97 -44.96 7.24
C GLU A 424 -12.83 -43.97 8.41
N ALA A 425 -13.81 -43.90 9.32
CA ALA A 425 -13.76 -43.03 10.49
C ALA A 425 -12.57 -43.36 11.39
N ALA A 426 -12.22 -44.64 11.56
CA ALA A 426 -11.06 -45.09 12.33
C ALA A 426 -9.71 -44.57 11.77
N THR A 427 -9.62 -44.22 10.48
CA THR A 427 -8.40 -43.60 9.91
C THR A 427 -8.23 -42.12 10.26
N LYS A 428 -9.28 -41.47 10.79
CA LYS A 428 -9.33 -40.04 11.12
C LYS A 428 -9.12 -39.75 12.62
N VAL A 429 -8.97 -40.81 13.42
CA VAL A 429 -8.77 -40.77 14.88
C VAL A 429 -7.53 -41.59 15.26
N SER A 430 -7.16 -41.62 16.54
CA SER A 430 -5.94 -42.32 16.98
C SER A 430 -6.15 -43.13 18.28
N GLY A 431 -5.15 -43.93 18.65
CA GLY A 431 -5.15 -44.72 19.89
C GLY A 431 -6.33 -45.69 20.01
N GLU A 432 -6.85 -45.83 21.23
CA GLU A 432 -7.94 -46.77 21.56
C GLU A 432 -9.22 -46.50 20.75
N SER A 433 -9.51 -45.25 20.42
CA SER A 433 -10.68 -44.88 19.60
C SER A 433 -10.57 -45.44 18.18
N ALA A 434 -9.39 -45.30 17.55
CA ALA A 434 -9.11 -45.89 16.25
C ALA A 434 -9.20 -47.42 16.27
N GLU A 435 -8.55 -48.07 17.25
CA GLU A 435 -8.54 -49.53 17.35
C GLU A 435 -9.94 -50.12 17.58
N SER A 436 -10.71 -49.50 18.49
CA SER A 436 -12.04 -49.97 18.86
C SER A 436 -13.10 -49.69 17.79
N THR A 437 -12.99 -48.57 17.07
CA THR A 437 -13.82 -48.25 15.89
C THR A 437 -13.48 -49.18 14.73
N ALA A 438 -12.19 -49.41 14.44
CA ALA A 438 -11.76 -50.35 13.41
C ALA A 438 -12.17 -51.79 13.72
N LYS A 439 -12.17 -52.20 15.01
CA LYS A 439 -12.70 -53.50 15.44
C LYS A 439 -14.20 -53.60 15.14
N ALA A 440 -15.01 -52.63 15.55
CA ALA A 440 -16.44 -52.61 15.24
C ALA A 440 -16.71 -52.67 13.73
N GLY A 441 -15.90 -51.96 12.92
CA GLY A 441 -16.00 -52.00 11.46
C GLY A 441 -15.68 -53.37 10.85
N ARG A 442 -14.63 -54.05 11.34
CA ARG A 442 -14.30 -55.44 10.95
C ARG A 442 -15.40 -56.40 11.36
N ASP A 443 -15.81 -56.38 12.63
CA ASP A 443 -16.87 -57.23 13.17
C ASP A 443 -18.20 -57.10 12.39
N ALA A 444 -18.57 -55.88 11.98
CA ALA A 444 -19.77 -55.63 11.17
C ALA A 444 -19.61 -56.11 9.71
N THR A 445 -18.41 -56.00 9.15
CA THR A 445 -18.08 -56.54 7.82
C THR A 445 -18.10 -58.07 7.81
N GLU A 446 -17.60 -58.72 8.87
CA GLU A 446 -17.70 -60.18 9.04
C GLU A 446 -19.16 -60.64 9.16
N ALA A 447 -19.98 -59.91 9.93
CA ALA A 447 -21.42 -60.18 10.00
C ALA A 447 -22.14 -59.97 8.65
N SER A 448 -21.70 -59.00 7.84
CA SER A 448 -22.19 -58.79 6.46
C SER A 448 -21.90 -60.00 5.57
N ILE A 449 -20.67 -60.52 5.59
CA ILE A 449 -20.26 -61.70 4.81
C ILE A 449 -21.03 -62.95 5.28
N ALA A 450 -21.18 -63.13 6.60
CA ALA A 450 -21.96 -64.22 7.16
C ALA A 450 -23.44 -64.14 6.76
N ALA A 451 -24.03 -62.94 6.76
CA ALA A 451 -25.41 -62.70 6.34
C ALA A 451 -25.60 -63.03 4.86
N GLN A 452 -24.71 -62.57 3.96
CA GLN A 452 -24.77 -62.90 2.53
C GLN A 452 -24.75 -64.42 2.30
N LYS A 453 -23.81 -65.13 2.93
CA LYS A 453 -23.71 -66.59 2.80
C LYS A 453 -24.95 -67.31 3.32
N VAL A 454 -25.44 -66.95 4.51
CA VAL A 454 -26.63 -67.58 5.10
C VAL A 454 -27.89 -67.28 4.30
N ALA A 455 -28.05 -66.05 3.79
CA ALA A 455 -29.18 -65.69 2.93
C ALA A 455 -29.18 -66.50 1.63
N GLU A 456 -28.02 -66.69 1.00
CA GLU A 456 -27.89 -67.51 -0.21
C GLU A 456 -28.19 -69.00 0.07
N GLU A 457 -27.65 -69.56 1.15
CA GLU A 457 -27.92 -70.94 1.58
C GLU A 457 -29.41 -71.19 1.88
N ILE A 458 -30.06 -70.27 2.61
CA ILE A 458 -31.49 -70.39 2.96
C ILE A 458 -32.37 -70.14 1.74
N SER A 459 -32.04 -69.19 0.87
CA SER A 459 -32.82 -68.94 -0.35
C SER A 459 -32.82 -70.17 -1.26
N LYS A 460 -31.66 -70.81 -1.47
CA LYS A 460 -31.56 -72.05 -2.25
C LYS A 460 -32.33 -73.21 -1.60
N LYS A 461 -32.28 -73.34 -0.27
CA LYS A 461 -33.10 -74.33 0.46
C LYS A 461 -34.59 -74.08 0.29
N ALA A 462 -35.03 -72.84 0.41
CA ALA A 462 -36.44 -72.46 0.29
C ALA A 462 -36.97 -72.70 -1.14
N GLU A 463 -36.17 -72.39 -2.16
CA GLU A 463 -36.47 -72.70 -3.57
C GLU A 463 -36.62 -74.21 -3.80
N LEU A 464 -35.65 -75.02 -3.33
CA LEU A 464 -35.74 -76.48 -3.39
C LEU A 464 -36.94 -77.06 -2.61
N ALA A 465 -37.31 -76.43 -1.49
CA ALA A 465 -38.47 -76.83 -0.70
C ALA A 465 -39.80 -76.46 -1.39
N ASP A 466 -39.85 -75.35 -2.12
CA ASP A 466 -41.03 -74.95 -2.89
C ASP A 466 -41.25 -75.89 -4.10
N ASP A 467 -40.18 -76.16 -4.86
CA ASP A 467 -40.17 -77.13 -5.98
C ASP A 467 -40.63 -78.53 -5.54
N GLU A 468 -40.16 -78.98 -4.38
CA GLU A 468 -40.44 -80.30 -3.84
C GLU A 468 -41.83 -80.38 -3.20
N ALA A 469 -42.32 -79.29 -2.58
CA ALA A 469 -43.71 -79.18 -2.14
C ALA A 469 -44.68 -79.20 -3.33
N ASP A 470 -44.33 -78.56 -4.45
CA ASP A 470 -45.13 -78.61 -5.68
C ASP A 470 -45.14 -80.01 -6.32
N LYS A 471 -44.04 -80.77 -6.24
CA LYS A 471 -44.04 -82.20 -6.60
C LYS A 471 -44.92 -83.05 -5.68
N ALA A 472 -44.89 -82.81 -4.37
CA ALA A 472 -45.75 -83.49 -3.40
C ALA A 472 -47.25 -83.20 -3.66
N LEU A 473 -47.59 -81.95 -3.95
CA LEU A 473 -48.93 -81.52 -4.36
C LEU A 473 -49.36 -82.17 -5.68
N ALA A 474 -48.47 -82.20 -6.69
CA ALA A 474 -48.74 -82.88 -7.97
C ALA A 474 -48.96 -84.39 -7.80
N ALA A 475 -48.18 -85.04 -6.93
CA ALA A 475 -48.36 -86.45 -6.58
C ALA A 475 -49.73 -86.70 -5.92
N ALA A 476 -50.12 -85.88 -4.93
CA ALA A 476 -51.43 -85.96 -4.28
C ALA A 476 -52.60 -85.77 -5.27
N ILE A 477 -52.49 -84.81 -6.18
CA ILE A 477 -53.46 -84.60 -7.27
C ILE A 477 -53.51 -85.83 -8.19
N SER A 478 -52.37 -86.38 -8.58
CA SER A 478 -52.33 -87.55 -9.47
C SER A 478 -52.95 -88.80 -8.84
N ALA A 479 -52.74 -89.03 -7.54
CA ALA A 479 -53.35 -90.12 -6.78
C ALA A 479 -54.88 -89.94 -6.66
N ALA A 480 -55.34 -88.72 -6.39
CA ALA A 480 -56.76 -88.40 -6.34
C ALA A 480 -57.44 -88.58 -7.72
N VAL A 481 -56.78 -88.17 -8.81
CA VAL A 481 -57.24 -88.36 -10.18
C VAL A 481 -57.26 -89.84 -10.57
N ALA A 482 -56.22 -90.61 -10.26
CA ALA A 482 -56.19 -92.06 -10.51
C ALA A 482 -57.31 -92.79 -9.75
N GLN A 483 -57.60 -92.41 -8.50
CA GLN A 483 -58.73 -92.98 -7.76
C GLN A 483 -60.09 -92.55 -8.36
N ALA A 484 -60.22 -91.31 -8.83
CA ALA A 484 -61.44 -90.84 -9.52
C ALA A 484 -61.68 -91.66 -10.80
N PHE A 485 -60.64 -91.95 -11.58
CA PHE A 485 -60.73 -92.85 -12.73
C PHE A 485 -61.06 -94.29 -12.32
N ALA A 486 -60.45 -94.85 -11.27
CA ALA A 486 -60.78 -96.20 -10.80
C ALA A 486 -62.26 -96.32 -10.37
N LYS A 487 -62.77 -95.34 -9.62
CA LYS A 487 -64.20 -95.28 -9.24
C LYS A 487 -65.13 -95.06 -10.44
N ALA A 488 -64.70 -94.28 -11.42
CA ALA A 488 -65.43 -94.11 -12.67
C ALA A 488 -65.46 -95.43 -13.47
N GLU A 489 -64.36 -96.19 -13.50
CA GLU A 489 -64.30 -97.50 -14.16
C GLU A 489 -65.13 -98.55 -13.40
N GLU A 490 -65.13 -98.56 -12.07
CA GLU A 490 -66.03 -99.41 -11.27
C GLU A 490 -67.51 -99.07 -11.55
N ALA A 491 -67.86 -97.77 -11.57
CA ALA A 491 -69.20 -97.32 -11.92
C ALA A 491 -69.57 -97.68 -13.38
N GLN A 492 -68.62 -97.60 -14.31
CA GLN A 492 -68.82 -97.98 -15.71
C GLN A 492 -68.96 -99.49 -15.88
N ARG A 493 -68.17 -100.31 -15.16
CA ARG A 493 -68.30 -101.77 -15.12
C ARG A 493 -69.61 -102.19 -14.45
N ALA A 494 -70.04 -101.51 -13.39
CA ALA A 494 -71.34 -101.72 -12.76
C ALA A 494 -72.50 -101.36 -13.71
N SER A 495 -72.37 -100.25 -14.45
CA SER A 495 -73.31 -99.84 -15.50
C SER A 495 -73.35 -100.84 -16.66
N GLN A 496 -72.20 -101.33 -17.14
CA GLN A 496 -72.11 -102.38 -18.17
C GLN A 496 -72.69 -103.71 -17.70
N ASN A 497 -72.44 -104.12 -16.46
CA ASN A 497 -73.06 -105.32 -15.89
C ASN A 497 -74.59 -105.17 -15.74
N ALA A 498 -75.07 -103.97 -15.39
CA ALA A 498 -76.49 -103.67 -15.37
C ALA A 498 -77.12 -103.66 -16.77
N SER A 499 -76.43 -103.12 -17.78
CA SER A 499 -76.90 -103.11 -19.17
C SER A 499 -76.85 -104.49 -19.81
N ALA A 500 -75.85 -105.32 -19.50
CA ALA A 500 -75.80 -106.72 -19.91
C ALA A 500 -76.96 -107.53 -19.29
N ARG A 501 -77.21 -107.39 -17.99
CA ARG A 501 -78.40 -107.99 -17.35
C ARG A 501 -79.71 -107.51 -17.96
N ALA A 502 -79.82 -106.23 -18.30
CA ALA A 502 -80.99 -105.68 -18.98
C ALA A 502 -81.14 -106.27 -20.40
N ALA A 503 -80.04 -106.47 -21.13
CA ALA A 503 -80.02 -107.10 -22.44
C ALA A 503 -80.40 -108.59 -22.38
N ASP A 504 -79.92 -109.34 -21.38
CA ASP A 504 -80.32 -110.73 -21.15
C ASP A 504 -81.82 -110.84 -20.79
N ILE A 505 -82.34 -109.95 -19.93
CA ILE A 505 -83.78 -109.87 -19.62
C ILE A 505 -84.60 -109.54 -20.89
N ALA A 506 -84.09 -108.63 -21.75
CA ALA A 506 -84.72 -108.32 -23.02
C ALA A 506 -84.70 -109.51 -23.99
N ARG A 507 -83.61 -110.28 -24.04
CA ARG A 507 -83.49 -111.48 -24.87
C ARG A 507 -84.41 -112.60 -24.39
N ILE A 508 -84.52 -112.83 -23.08
CA ILE A 508 -85.47 -113.80 -22.51
C ILE A 508 -86.91 -113.43 -22.87
N ARG A 509 -87.30 -112.15 -22.76
CA ARG A 509 -88.63 -111.68 -23.20
C ARG A 509 -88.82 -111.80 -24.72
N ALA A 510 -87.78 -111.59 -25.52
CA ALA A 510 -87.83 -111.80 -26.97
C ALA A 510 -88.03 -113.29 -27.31
N GLU A 511 -87.35 -114.20 -26.61
CA GLU A 511 -87.53 -115.66 -26.77
C GLU A 511 -88.91 -116.14 -26.29
N GLU A 512 -89.47 -115.55 -25.22
CA GLU A 512 -90.85 -115.80 -24.78
C GLU A 512 -91.89 -115.31 -25.81
N THR A 513 -91.70 -114.12 -26.38
CA THR A 513 -92.60 -113.58 -27.41
C THR A 513 -92.49 -114.34 -28.74
N ASP A 514 -91.31 -114.80 -29.13
CA ASP A 514 -91.13 -115.63 -30.33
C ASP A 514 -91.71 -117.04 -30.15
N LYS A 515 -91.61 -117.64 -28.95
CA LYS A 515 -92.34 -118.88 -28.63
C LYS A 515 -93.86 -118.70 -28.69
N ALA A 516 -94.39 -117.65 -28.08
CA ALA A 516 -95.83 -117.35 -28.13
C ALA A 516 -96.33 -117.12 -29.57
N ALA A 517 -95.52 -116.45 -30.40
CA ALA A 517 -95.81 -116.27 -31.82
C ALA A 517 -95.81 -117.60 -32.59
N ARG A 518 -94.81 -118.47 -32.36
CA ARG A 518 -94.75 -119.81 -33.00
C ARG A 518 -95.89 -120.72 -32.58
N GLU A 519 -96.31 -120.70 -31.31
CA GLU A 519 -97.49 -121.45 -30.86
C GLU A 519 -98.80 -120.95 -31.50
N ALA A 520 -98.93 -119.63 -31.70
CA ALA A 520 -100.07 -119.06 -32.41
C ALA A 520 -100.09 -119.46 -33.90
N VAL A 521 -98.93 -119.47 -34.56
CA VAL A 521 -98.79 -119.92 -35.97
C VAL A 521 -99.08 -121.42 -36.09
N ALA A 522 -98.53 -122.26 -35.21
CA ALA A 522 -98.76 -123.71 -35.24
C ALA A 522 -100.24 -124.07 -35.10
N ARG A 523 -101.00 -123.39 -34.23
CA ARG A 523 -102.45 -123.59 -34.11
C ARG A 523 -103.21 -123.14 -35.38
N ALA A 524 -102.74 -122.09 -36.06
CA ALA A 524 -103.33 -121.65 -37.32
C ALA A 524 -103.08 -122.66 -38.45
N GLU A 525 -101.88 -123.26 -38.51
CA GLU A 525 -101.54 -124.31 -39.49
C GLU A 525 -102.31 -125.61 -39.24
N GLU A 526 -102.53 -126.02 -37.99
CA GLU A 526 -103.36 -127.19 -37.66
C GLU A 526 -104.81 -127.04 -38.16
N ILE A 527 -105.39 -125.85 -37.97
CA ILE A 527 -106.74 -125.51 -38.45
C ILE A 527 -106.80 -125.48 -39.98
N ALA A 528 -105.76 -124.96 -40.65
CA ALA A 528 -105.66 -124.95 -42.11
C ALA A 528 -105.52 -126.36 -42.72
N LEU A 529 -104.68 -127.21 -42.13
CA LEU A 529 -104.49 -128.60 -42.59
C LEU A 529 -105.73 -129.47 -42.38
N ALA A 530 -106.49 -129.26 -41.31
CA ALA A 530 -107.78 -129.92 -41.10
C ALA A 530 -108.80 -129.52 -42.17
N ALA A 531 -108.86 -128.23 -42.55
CA ALA A 531 -109.74 -127.75 -43.61
C ALA A 531 -109.33 -128.29 -45.00
N GLN A 532 -108.02 -128.40 -45.27
CA GLN A 532 -107.51 -128.86 -46.57
C GLN A 532 -107.80 -130.34 -46.82
N ARG A 533 -107.59 -131.22 -45.83
CA ARG A 533 -107.91 -132.66 -45.96
C ARG A 533 -109.39 -132.92 -46.24
N ALA A 534 -110.28 -132.12 -45.63
CA ALA A 534 -111.72 -132.21 -45.90
C ALA A 534 -112.10 -131.76 -47.33
N ALA A 535 -111.30 -130.89 -47.95
CA ALA A 535 -111.51 -130.45 -49.33
C ALA A 535 -111.03 -131.48 -50.36
N ASP A 536 -109.89 -132.14 -50.10
CA ASP A 536 -109.32 -133.13 -51.03
C ASP A 536 -110.18 -134.41 -51.15
N GLU A 537 -110.75 -134.90 -50.04
CA GLU A 537 -111.71 -136.02 -50.08
C GLU A 537 -113.00 -135.68 -50.84
N ALA A 538 -113.39 -134.40 -50.87
CA ALA A 538 -114.55 -133.94 -51.63
C ALA A 538 -114.26 -133.82 -53.14
N MET A 539 -113.03 -133.43 -53.53
CA MET A 539 -112.66 -133.32 -54.95
C MET A 539 -112.35 -134.67 -55.61
N ALA A 540 -111.78 -135.64 -54.89
CA ALA A 540 -111.47 -136.97 -55.44
C ALA A 540 -112.72 -137.73 -55.95
N LYS A 541 -113.90 -137.49 -55.37
CA LYS A 541 -115.19 -138.07 -55.83
C LYS A 541 -115.86 -137.25 -56.94
N ALA A 542 -115.38 -136.04 -57.24
CA ALA A 542 -115.92 -135.19 -58.29
C ALA A 542 -115.32 -135.50 -59.68
N GLU A 543 -114.11 -136.06 -59.76
CA GLU A 543 -113.46 -136.38 -61.04
C GLU A 543 -114.11 -137.55 -61.80
N GLU A 544 -114.71 -138.53 -61.11
CA GLU A 544 -115.45 -139.63 -61.77
C GLU A 544 -116.72 -139.17 -62.51
N ALA A 545 -117.18 -137.93 -62.31
CA ALA A 545 -118.39 -137.42 -62.95
C ALA A 545 -118.22 -137.06 -64.45
N LEU A 546 -117.01 -136.74 -64.93
CA LEU A 546 -116.87 -135.83 -66.09
C LEU A 546 -116.35 -136.42 -67.41
N VAL A 547 -115.61 -137.54 -67.42
CA VAL A 547 -114.97 -138.01 -68.68
C VAL A 547 -115.91 -138.81 -69.61
N LYS A 548 -116.93 -139.51 -69.08
CA LYS A 548 -117.75 -140.43 -69.91
C LYS A 548 -119.06 -139.86 -70.49
N LYS A 549 -119.47 -138.63 -70.10
CA LYS A 549 -120.78 -138.06 -70.53
C LYS A 549 -120.71 -136.85 -71.48
N ILE A 550 -119.52 -136.27 -71.72
CA ILE A 550 -119.39 -135.07 -72.57
C ILE A 550 -119.37 -135.40 -74.09
N VAL A 551 -119.05 -136.63 -74.51
CA VAL A 551 -118.97 -136.99 -75.95
C VAL A 551 -120.25 -137.66 -76.50
N ARG A 552 -121.24 -138.01 -75.66
CA ARG A 552 -122.47 -138.67 -76.14
C ARG A 552 -123.73 -138.38 -75.29
N LYS A 553 -124.67 -137.52 -75.71
CA LYS A 553 -124.62 -136.37 -76.64
C LYS A 553 -125.99 -135.69 -76.58
N LEU A 554 -126.02 -134.35 -76.55
CA LEU A 554 -127.17 -133.51 -76.93
C LEU A 554 -128.45 -133.62 -76.04
N THR A 555 -129.20 -132.52 -75.99
CA THR A 555 -130.63 -132.45 -75.57
C THR A 555 -131.03 -133.14 -74.26
N GLN A 556 -130.95 -132.41 -73.13
CA GLN A 556 -132.06 -132.40 -72.18
C GLN A 556 -132.15 -131.09 -71.38
N SER A 557 -133.38 -130.64 -71.14
CA SER A 557 -133.73 -129.34 -70.56
C SER A 557 -133.63 -129.36 -69.04
N GLU A 558 -132.83 -128.45 -68.46
CA GLU A 558 -133.08 -127.78 -67.15
C GLU A 558 -131.97 -126.77 -66.79
N TRP A 559 -130.77 -126.92 -67.37
CA TRP A 559 -129.60 -126.06 -67.10
C TRP A 559 -129.73 -124.58 -67.52
N VAL A 560 -130.76 -124.20 -68.27
CA VAL A 560 -130.98 -122.81 -68.72
C VAL A 560 -131.47 -121.90 -67.57
N ILE A 561 -132.20 -122.44 -66.59
CA ILE A 561 -132.80 -121.62 -65.52
C ILE A 561 -131.74 -121.11 -64.54
N TYR A 562 -130.80 -121.96 -64.12
CA TYR A 562 -129.76 -121.56 -63.16
C TYR A 562 -128.72 -120.61 -63.74
N MET A 563 -128.43 -120.68 -65.04
CA MET A 563 -127.61 -119.68 -65.75
C MET A 563 -128.23 -118.27 -65.67
N ILE A 564 -129.56 -118.17 -65.83
CA ILE A 564 -130.28 -116.89 -65.74
C ILE A 564 -130.22 -116.32 -64.32
N ILE A 565 -130.39 -117.17 -63.29
CA ILE A 565 -130.36 -116.74 -61.88
C ILE A 565 -128.97 -116.21 -61.48
N ILE A 566 -127.88 -116.85 -61.93
CA ILE A 566 -126.51 -116.43 -61.60
C ILE A 566 -126.15 -115.11 -62.31
N ILE A 567 -126.57 -114.91 -63.57
CA ILE A 567 -126.40 -113.61 -64.25
C ILE A 567 -127.22 -112.52 -63.56
N LEU A 568 -128.48 -112.80 -63.17
CA LEU A 568 -129.33 -111.83 -62.47
C LEU A 568 -128.77 -111.41 -61.10
N ALA A 569 -128.19 -112.33 -60.33
CA ALA A 569 -127.60 -112.02 -59.03
C ALA A 569 -126.38 -111.07 -59.15
N ILE A 570 -125.55 -111.25 -60.19
CA ILE A 570 -124.39 -110.39 -60.46
C ILE A 570 -124.85 -108.98 -60.88
N VAL A 571 -125.91 -108.88 -61.69
CA VAL A 571 -126.51 -107.57 -62.04
C VAL A 571 -127.12 -106.89 -60.81
N PHE A 572 -127.85 -107.62 -59.95
CA PHE A 572 -128.44 -107.05 -58.73
C PHE A 572 -127.39 -106.55 -57.74
N GLY A 573 -126.28 -107.28 -57.55
CA GLY A 573 -125.18 -106.84 -56.69
C GLY A 573 -124.51 -105.55 -57.20
N ALA A 574 -124.28 -105.44 -58.51
CA ALA A 574 -123.73 -104.23 -59.12
C ALA A 574 -124.67 -103.02 -59.03
N VAL A 575 -125.99 -103.23 -59.19
CA VAL A 575 -127.00 -102.16 -59.06
C VAL A 575 -127.12 -101.70 -57.60
N PHE A 576 -127.06 -102.59 -56.61
CA PHE A 576 -127.10 -102.19 -55.19
C PHE A 576 -125.87 -101.36 -54.79
N LEU A 577 -124.69 -101.69 -55.32
CA LEU A 577 -123.47 -100.92 -55.08
C LEU A 577 -123.52 -99.53 -55.74
N ALA A 578 -124.22 -99.39 -56.88
CA ALA A 578 -124.39 -98.12 -57.59
C ALA A 578 -125.47 -97.22 -56.95
N VAL A 579 -126.62 -97.78 -56.53
CA VAL A 579 -127.72 -97.00 -55.94
C VAL A 579 -127.37 -96.44 -54.55
N ALA A 580 -126.54 -97.13 -53.77
CA ALA A 580 -126.06 -96.63 -52.48
C ALA A 580 -125.12 -95.41 -52.60
N LEU A 581 -124.62 -95.09 -53.79
CA LEU A 581 -123.71 -93.96 -54.05
C LEU A 581 -124.40 -92.71 -54.65
N THR A 582 -125.69 -92.80 -55.02
CA THR A 582 -126.44 -91.70 -55.66
C THR A 582 -127.94 -91.68 -55.28
N ALA A 583 -128.24 -91.84 -53.98
CA ALA A 583 -129.54 -91.55 -53.33
C ALA A 583 -129.50 -91.94 -51.82
N GLY A 584 -128.80 -91.24 -50.92
CA GLY A 584 -128.38 -89.85 -50.99
C GLY A 584 -127.08 -89.61 -51.77
N LEU A 585 -127.04 -88.73 -52.77
CA LEU A 585 -128.11 -87.86 -53.30
C LEU A 585 -128.63 -88.36 -54.66
#